data_AF-A0A7X1KDE8-F1
#
_entry.id   AF-A0A7X1KDE8-F1
#
_cell.length_a   1.000
_cell.length_b   1.000
_cell.length_c   1.000
_cell.angle_alpha   90.00
_cell.angle_beta   90.00
_cell.angle_gamma   90.00
#
_symmetry.space_group_name_H-M   'P 1'
#
loop_
_entity.id
_entity.type
_entity.pdbx_description
1 polymer ?
#
loop_
_entity_poly.entity_id
_entity_poly.type
_entity_poly.pdbx_seq_one_letter_code
_entity_poly.pdbx_strand_id
1 'polypeptide(L)'
;MAYQIFPLKGFDGIEFGMTRDQTRTRFSMPPYEDDLRDGMEPRDWYFDLGIRLEYDLEYHLQAAEFFAPAQPVFNGVNMLSLTVAQAHAMLTALDPSTVDDGDGSKAYDLAIGTWSEDEDDLGRDAPLTTFLIGKTGYYDEFRPGAPEMDIWDIGDKLGDLGREIVREDYGERPYPKKE
;
A
#
# COMPACT_ATOMS: atom_id res chain seq x y z
N MET A 1 -12.17 -9.67 12.30
CA MET A 1 -11.19 -10.50 13.05
C MET A 1 -10.02 -9.61 13.45
N ALA A 2 -9.39 -9.83 14.61
CA ALA A 2 -8.22 -9.05 15.03
C ALA A 2 -6.96 -9.57 14.35
N TYR A 3 -6.18 -8.67 13.75
CA TYR A 3 -4.92 -8.99 13.08
C TYR A 3 -3.76 -8.24 13.73
N GLN A 4 -2.80 -8.94 14.33
CA GLN A 4 -1.65 -8.29 14.95
C GLN A 4 -0.68 -7.81 13.87
N ILE A 5 -0.43 -6.50 13.88
CA ILE A 5 0.43 -5.84 12.91
C ILE A 5 1.87 -5.79 13.45
N PHE A 6 2.82 -6.16 12.59
CA PHE A 6 4.25 -6.03 12.82
C PHE A 6 4.84 -5.18 11.68
N PRO A 7 5.04 -3.87 11.89
CA PRO A 7 5.48 -2.96 10.83
C PRO A 7 6.71 -3.48 10.09
N LEU A 8 6.76 -3.25 8.78
CA LEU A 8 7.82 -3.69 7.87
C LEU A 8 8.02 -5.21 7.76
N LYS A 9 7.32 -6.01 8.57
CA LYS A 9 7.43 -7.47 8.61
C LYS A 9 6.18 -8.15 8.04
N GLY A 10 4.99 -7.69 8.40
CA GLY A 10 3.71 -8.26 7.97
C GLY A 10 2.69 -8.33 9.12
N PHE A 11 1.83 -9.35 9.12
CA PHE A 11 0.74 -9.49 10.09
C PHE A 11 0.39 -10.97 10.32
N ASP A 12 0.03 -11.37 11.56
CA ASP A 12 -0.46 -12.71 11.90
C ASP A 12 0.29 -13.91 11.26
N GLY A 13 1.61 -13.81 11.11
CA GLY A 13 2.45 -14.86 10.52
C GLY A 13 2.44 -14.93 8.99
N ILE A 14 1.79 -13.97 8.33
CA ILE A 14 2.00 -13.60 6.93
C ILE A 14 3.10 -12.53 6.91
N GLU A 15 4.15 -12.76 6.13
CA GLU A 15 5.31 -11.86 6.07
C GLU A 15 5.47 -11.29 4.65
N PHE A 16 5.95 -10.05 4.55
CA PHE A 16 6.32 -9.47 3.26
C PHE A 16 7.42 -10.29 2.60
N GLY A 17 7.37 -10.39 1.27
CA GLY A 17 8.23 -11.26 0.47
C GLY A 17 7.74 -12.71 0.35
N MET A 18 6.70 -13.13 1.10
CA MET A 18 6.04 -14.41 0.83
C MET A 18 5.45 -14.43 -0.58
N THR A 19 5.55 -15.57 -1.26
CA THR A 19 4.92 -15.75 -2.57
C THR A 19 3.39 -15.74 -2.43
N ARG A 20 2.68 -15.39 -3.51
CA ARG A 20 1.21 -15.45 -3.55
C ARG A 20 0.63 -16.82 -3.19
N ASP A 21 1.30 -17.91 -3.55
CA ASP A 21 0.89 -19.25 -3.12
C ASP A 21 1.07 -19.43 -1.61
N GLN A 22 2.18 -18.96 -1.04
CA GLN A 22 2.43 -19.04 0.39
C GLN A 22 1.41 -18.24 1.20
N THR A 23 1.04 -17.03 0.76
CA THR A 23 0.03 -16.21 1.44
C THR A 23 -1.34 -16.87 1.38
N ARG A 24 -1.75 -17.39 0.22
CA ARG A 24 -3.04 -18.08 0.04
C ARG A 24 -3.21 -19.29 0.97
N THR A 25 -2.13 -20.04 1.23
CA THR A 25 -2.21 -21.17 2.19
C THR A 25 -2.51 -20.75 3.63
N ARG A 26 -2.43 -19.44 3.95
CA ARG A 26 -2.75 -18.90 5.28
C ARG A 26 -4.23 -18.61 5.47
N PHE A 27 -5.00 -18.58 4.38
CA PHE A 27 -6.43 -18.35 4.42
C PHE A 27 -7.19 -19.66 4.22
N SER A 28 -8.30 -19.82 4.93
CA SER A 28 -9.18 -20.99 4.78
C SER A 28 -10.19 -20.84 3.64
N MET A 29 -10.04 -19.80 2.83
CA MET A 29 -10.92 -19.48 1.71
C MET A 29 -10.10 -18.95 0.53
N PRO A 30 -10.55 -19.16 -0.72
CA PRO A 30 -9.89 -18.57 -1.87
C PRO A 30 -10.11 -17.05 -1.89
N PRO A 31 -9.15 -16.26 -2.41
CA PRO A 31 -9.37 -14.84 -2.66
C PRO A 31 -10.30 -14.62 -3.86
N TYR A 32 -10.87 -13.43 -3.94
CA TYR A 32 -11.27 -12.85 -5.21
C TYR A 32 -10.00 -12.29 -5.87
N GLU A 33 -9.66 -12.84 -7.03
CA GLU A 33 -8.47 -12.46 -7.79
C GLU A 33 -8.81 -11.22 -8.63
N ASP A 34 -8.02 -10.16 -8.48
CA ASP A 34 -8.00 -9.05 -9.41
C ASP A 34 -6.65 -9.06 -10.15
N ASP A 35 -6.54 -9.98 -11.10
CA ASP A 35 -5.40 -10.11 -12.00
C ASP A 35 -5.51 -9.19 -13.23
N LEU A 36 -6.55 -8.32 -13.28
CA LEU A 36 -7.08 -7.84 -14.56
C LEU A 36 -7.33 -6.33 -14.59
N ARG A 37 -6.22 -5.58 -14.59
CA ARG A 37 -6.01 -4.45 -15.50
C ARG A 37 -4.56 -4.46 -15.96
N ASP A 38 -4.31 -4.55 -17.26
CA ASP A 38 -2.96 -4.47 -17.85
C ASP A 38 -2.18 -3.31 -17.21
N GLY A 39 -1.04 -3.63 -16.59
CA GLY A 39 -0.16 -2.65 -15.94
C GLY A 39 -0.43 -2.36 -14.45
N MET A 40 -1.40 -3.00 -13.80
CA MET A 40 -1.58 -2.92 -12.34
C MET A 40 -0.99 -4.12 -11.61
N GLU A 41 -0.52 -3.88 -10.38
CA GLU A 41 0.03 -4.89 -9.49
C GLU A 41 -0.99 -5.99 -9.14
N PRO A 42 -0.59 -7.28 -9.14
CA PRO A 42 -1.48 -8.38 -8.80
C PRO A 42 -2.06 -8.25 -7.40
N ARG A 43 -3.35 -8.58 -7.23
CA ARG A 43 -4.07 -8.41 -5.96
C ARG A 43 -4.94 -9.60 -5.60
N ASP A 44 -4.96 -9.92 -4.30
CA ASP A 44 -5.90 -10.88 -3.70
C ASP A 44 -6.83 -10.15 -2.74
N TRP A 45 -8.13 -10.25 -2.97
CA TRP A 45 -9.16 -9.67 -2.09
C TRP A 45 -9.84 -10.75 -1.25
N TYR A 46 -9.89 -10.53 0.05
CA TYR A 46 -10.64 -11.34 1.01
C TYR A 46 -11.72 -10.45 1.64
N PHE A 47 -12.78 -10.15 0.88
CA PHE A 47 -13.86 -9.23 1.28
C PHE A 47 -14.46 -9.58 2.64
N ASP A 48 -14.77 -10.86 2.87
CA ASP A 48 -15.37 -11.33 4.13
C ASP A 48 -14.45 -11.16 5.34
N LEU A 49 -13.13 -11.06 5.11
CA LEU A 49 -12.12 -10.84 6.15
C LEU A 49 -11.75 -9.37 6.30
N GLY A 50 -12.06 -8.53 5.31
CA GLY A 50 -11.67 -7.13 5.28
C GLY A 50 -10.20 -6.94 4.94
N ILE A 51 -9.62 -7.80 4.08
CA ILE A 51 -8.19 -7.76 3.73
C ILE A 51 -8.02 -7.71 2.22
N ARG A 52 -7.09 -6.87 1.75
CA ARG A 52 -6.53 -6.93 0.40
C ARG A 52 -5.02 -7.10 0.48
N LEU A 53 -4.48 -8.01 -0.31
CA LEU A 53 -3.03 -8.24 -0.44
C LEU A 53 -2.55 -7.73 -1.80
N GLU A 54 -1.44 -7.01 -1.78
CA GLU A 54 -0.80 -6.43 -2.96
C GLU A 54 0.55 -7.10 -3.15
N TYR A 55 0.78 -7.58 -4.37
CA TYR A 55 2.00 -8.27 -4.74
C TYR A 55 2.79 -7.44 -5.75
N ASP A 56 4.11 -7.57 -5.73
CA ASP A 56 4.93 -7.05 -6.83
C ASP A 56 4.72 -7.86 -8.12
N LEU A 57 5.36 -7.42 -9.21
CA LEU A 57 5.29 -8.07 -10.52
C LEU A 57 5.87 -9.50 -10.53
N GLU A 58 6.64 -9.87 -9.50
CA GLU A 58 7.16 -11.22 -9.29
C GLU A 58 6.26 -12.07 -8.36
N TYR A 59 5.08 -11.55 -8.01
CA TYR A 59 4.09 -12.18 -7.14
C TYR A 59 4.57 -12.40 -5.69
N HIS A 60 5.42 -11.51 -5.18
CA HIS A 60 5.78 -11.46 -3.76
C HIS A 60 4.99 -10.39 -3.02
N LEU A 61 4.51 -10.71 -1.82
CA LEU A 61 3.69 -9.81 -1.01
C LEU A 61 4.49 -8.55 -0.65
N GLN A 62 3.97 -7.37 -0.99
CA GLN A 62 4.62 -6.10 -0.69
C GLN A 62 3.78 -5.16 0.16
N ALA A 63 2.46 -5.29 0.15
CA ALA A 63 1.58 -4.56 1.05
C ALA A 63 0.31 -5.34 1.38
N ALA A 64 -0.34 -4.93 2.47
CA ALA A 64 -1.64 -5.41 2.88
C ALA A 64 -2.50 -4.23 3.33
N GLU A 65 -3.73 -4.18 2.83
CA GLU A 65 -4.75 -3.24 3.27
C GLU A 65 -5.81 -3.94 4.10
N PHE A 66 -6.30 -3.22 5.09
CA PHE A 66 -7.35 -3.64 6.01
C PHE A 66 -8.50 -2.65 5.97
N PHE A 67 -9.71 -3.19 5.90
CA PHE A 67 -10.98 -2.48 5.95
C PHE A 67 -11.98 -3.29 6.78
N ALA A 68 -13.14 -2.73 7.11
CA ALA A 68 -14.15 -3.48 7.85
C ALA A 68 -14.54 -4.79 7.11
N PRO A 69 -14.65 -5.95 7.78
CA PRO A 69 -14.73 -6.17 9.23
C PRO A 69 -13.40 -6.54 9.92
N ALA A 70 -12.24 -6.29 9.28
CA ALA A 70 -10.94 -6.49 9.91
C ALA A 70 -10.76 -5.57 11.13
N GLN A 71 -9.91 -5.99 12.07
CA GLN A 71 -9.50 -5.20 13.23
C GLN A 71 -7.97 -5.22 13.29
N PRO A 72 -7.26 -4.46 12.43
CA PRO A 72 -5.81 -4.41 12.45
C PRO A 72 -5.33 -3.78 13.77
N VAL A 73 -4.65 -4.57 14.61
CA VAL A 73 -4.14 -4.16 15.90
C VAL A 73 -2.67 -3.76 15.77
N PHE A 74 -2.40 -2.46 15.82
CA PHE A 74 -1.05 -1.91 15.82
C PHE A 74 -0.77 -1.24 17.18
N ASN A 75 0.35 -1.60 17.82
CA ASN A 75 0.72 -1.12 19.15
C ASN A 75 -0.41 -1.27 20.20
N GLY A 76 -1.17 -2.37 20.13
CA GLY A 76 -2.30 -2.65 21.02
C GLY A 76 -3.60 -1.90 20.71
N VAL A 77 -3.66 -1.14 19.62
CA VAL A 77 -4.82 -0.33 19.22
C VAL A 77 -5.39 -0.87 17.91
N ASN A 78 -6.72 -1.05 17.85
CA ASN A 78 -7.39 -1.31 16.58
C ASN A 78 -7.39 -0.04 15.72
N MET A 79 -6.63 -0.02 14.64
CA MET A 79 -6.45 1.18 13.82
C MET A 79 -7.75 1.66 13.18
N LEU A 80 -8.62 0.74 12.76
CA LEU A 80 -9.93 1.08 12.18
C LEU A 80 -10.98 1.55 13.21
N SER A 81 -10.59 1.71 14.48
CA SER A 81 -11.44 2.33 15.51
C SER A 81 -11.06 3.80 15.79
N LEU A 82 -10.02 4.30 15.13
CA LEU A 82 -9.52 5.66 15.28
C LEU A 82 -10.16 6.59 14.25
N THR A 83 -10.17 7.89 14.57
CA THR A 83 -10.34 8.93 13.55
C THR A 83 -9.04 9.19 12.80
N VAL A 84 -9.13 9.88 11.67
CA VAL A 84 -7.95 10.31 10.91
C VAL A 84 -6.98 11.12 11.79
N ALA A 85 -7.49 12.08 12.57
CA ALA A 85 -6.68 12.88 13.49
C ALA A 85 -5.91 12.03 14.51
N GLN A 86 -6.59 11.03 15.10
CA GLN A 86 -6.02 10.16 16.12
C GLN A 86 -4.93 9.27 15.54
N ALA A 87 -5.20 8.68 14.37
CA ALA A 87 -4.24 7.84 13.68
C ALA A 87 -3.01 8.63 13.25
N HIS A 88 -3.21 9.82 12.67
CA HIS A 88 -2.11 10.73 12.31
C HIS A 88 -1.23 11.06 13.51
N ALA A 89 -1.84 11.49 14.63
CA ALA A 89 -1.09 11.83 15.84
C ALA A 89 -0.29 10.64 16.39
N MET A 90 -0.89 9.43 16.37
CA MET A 90 -0.21 8.20 16.78
C MET A 90 0.96 7.85 15.87
N LEU A 91 0.77 7.93 14.55
CA LEU A 91 1.82 7.62 13.56
C LEU A 91 2.96 8.63 13.64
N THR A 92 2.67 9.93 13.70
CA THR A 92 3.69 10.98 13.84
C THR A 92 4.53 10.84 15.12
N ALA A 93 3.95 10.33 16.21
CA ALA A 93 4.69 10.05 17.44
C ALA A 93 5.68 8.88 17.31
N LEU A 94 5.42 7.93 16.42
CA LEU A 94 6.26 6.74 16.18
C LEU A 94 7.21 6.93 14.99
N ASP A 95 6.79 7.73 14.01
CA ASP A 95 7.46 8.00 12.74
C ASP A 95 7.37 9.49 12.42
N PRO A 96 8.42 10.28 12.72
CA PRO A 96 8.48 11.70 12.40
C PRO A 96 8.45 12.03 10.91
N SER A 97 8.62 11.04 10.03
CA SER A 97 8.45 11.22 8.58
C SER A 97 6.98 11.25 8.15
N THR A 98 6.04 10.98 9.07
CA THR A 98 4.61 10.95 8.75
C THR A 98 4.12 12.26 8.17
N VAL A 99 3.43 12.17 7.04
CA VAL A 99 2.77 13.30 6.39
C VAL A 99 1.26 13.10 6.32
N ASP A 100 0.56 14.22 6.31
CA ASP A 100 -0.84 14.30 5.90
C ASP A 100 -0.87 14.43 4.38
N ASP A 101 -1.64 13.57 3.70
CA ASP A 101 -1.80 13.57 2.25
C ASP A 101 -3.20 13.96 1.77
N GLY A 102 -4.01 14.58 2.65
CA GLY A 102 -5.31 15.15 2.32
C GLY A 102 -6.49 14.25 2.69
N ASP A 103 -6.36 12.95 2.42
CA ASP A 103 -7.41 11.95 2.69
C ASP A 103 -7.00 10.96 3.79
N GLY A 104 -5.88 11.25 4.48
CA GLY A 104 -5.36 10.39 5.52
C GLY A 104 -3.95 10.74 5.97
N SER A 105 -3.07 9.72 5.97
CA SER A 105 -1.67 9.88 6.38
C SER A 105 -0.77 8.79 5.81
N LYS A 106 0.49 9.14 5.58
CA LYS A 106 1.58 8.22 5.19
C LYS A 106 2.76 8.35 6.13
N ALA A 107 3.07 7.28 6.85
CA ALA A 107 4.26 7.13 7.68
C ALA A 107 5.33 6.36 6.88
N TYR A 108 6.33 7.08 6.37
CA TYR A 108 7.25 6.53 5.36
C TYR A 108 8.25 5.53 5.93
N ASP A 109 8.78 5.74 7.13
CA ASP A 109 9.76 4.85 7.74
C ASP A 109 9.10 3.57 8.29
N LEU A 110 7.83 3.66 8.69
CA LEU A 110 7.02 2.49 9.08
C LEU A 110 6.32 1.79 7.91
N ALA A 111 6.32 2.40 6.72
CA ALA A 111 5.54 1.98 5.56
C ALA A 111 4.05 1.76 5.89
N ILE A 112 3.43 2.73 6.56
CA ILE A 112 2.02 2.67 6.98
C ILE A 112 1.22 3.77 6.28
N GLY A 113 0.07 3.39 5.72
CA GLY A 113 -0.92 4.31 5.16
C GLY A 113 -2.22 4.25 5.94
N THR A 114 -2.92 5.37 6.03
CA THR A 114 -4.28 5.44 6.55
C THR A 114 -5.13 6.26 5.62
N TRP A 115 -6.41 5.91 5.47
CA TRP A 115 -7.34 6.63 4.62
C TRP A 115 -8.76 6.60 5.18
N SER A 116 -9.55 7.62 4.85
CA SER A 116 -10.97 7.74 5.16
C SER A 116 -11.78 8.17 3.92
N GLU A 117 -12.85 7.44 3.60
CA GLU A 117 -13.79 7.82 2.54
C GLU A 117 -14.64 9.05 2.92
N ASP A 118 -14.81 9.32 4.21
CA ASP A 118 -15.68 10.38 4.73
C ASP A 118 -14.89 11.66 5.12
N GLU A 119 -13.60 11.77 4.78
CA GLU A 119 -12.78 12.93 5.20
C GLU A 119 -13.24 14.24 4.56
N ASP A 120 -13.72 14.22 3.31
CA ASP A 120 -14.27 15.41 2.65
C ASP A 120 -15.45 16.03 3.42
N ASP A 121 -16.28 15.18 4.05
CA ASP A 121 -17.49 15.59 4.75
C ASP A 121 -17.25 15.85 6.25
N LEU A 122 -16.39 15.05 6.90
CA LEU A 122 -16.19 15.05 8.35
C LEU A 122 -14.84 15.61 8.78
N GLY A 123 -13.96 15.92 7.83
CA GLY A 123 -12.58 16.35 8.08
C GLY A 123 -11.81 15.33 8.91
N ARG A 124 -10.90 15.81 9.75
CA ARG A 124 -10.01 14.96 10.56
C ARG A 124 -10.70 14.16 11.66
N ASP A 125 -11.97 14.43 11.94
CA ASP A 125 -12.79 13.64 12.86
C ASP A 125 -13.46 12.43 12.15
N ALA A 126 -13.31 12.30 10.83
CA ALA A 126 -13.78 11.15 10.09
C ALA A 126 -13.18 9.84 10.63
N PRO A 127 -13.97 8.75 10.67
CA PRO A 127 -13.46 7.43 11.05
C PRO A 127 -12.52 6.91 9.96
N LEU A 128 -11.44 6.24 10.35
CA LEU A 128 -10.63 5.52 9.37
C LEU A 128 -11.41 4.39 8.72
N THR A 129 -11.40 4.34 7.39
CA THR A 129 -12.00 3.26 6.60
C THR A 129 -10.95 2.25 6.17
N THR A 130 -9.71 2.69 5.97
CA THR A 130 -8.60 1.84 5.49
C THR A 130 -7.32 2.05 6.29
N PHE A 131 -6.63 0.94 6.54
CA PHE A 131 -5.29 0.89 7.12
C PHE A 131 -4.38 0.02 6.24
N LEU A 132 -3.27 0.57 5.77
CA LEU A 132 -2.29 -0.10 4.90
C LEU A 132 -0.98 -0.32 5.65
N ILE A 133 -0.38 -1.50 5.45
CA ILE A 133 1.01 -1.78 5.83
C ILE A 133 1.80 -2.26 4.62
N GLY A 134 3.05 -1.82 4.51
CA GLY A 134 3.95 -2.18 3.42
C GLY A 134 5.28 -2.76 3.90
N LYS A 135 5.99 -3.38 2.96
CA LYS A 135 7.40 -3.78 3.13
C LYS A 135 8.29 -2.55 3.30
N THR A 136 9.53 -2.78 3.72
CA THR A 136 10.55 -1.72 3.74
C THR A 136 10.67 -1.07 2.36
N GLY A 137 10.59 0.26 2.34
CA GLY A 137 10.69 1.07 1.12
C GLY A 137 9.42 1.14 0.26
N TYR A 138 8.29 0.59 0.73
CA TYR A 138 7.02 0.63 -0.02
C TYR A 138 6.61 2.06 -0.40
N TYR A 139 6.87 3.04 0.47
CA TYR A 139 6.58 4.45 0.17
C TYR A 139 7.78 5.28 -0.31
N ASP A 140 8.94 4.68 -0.59
CA ASP A 140 10.14 5.46 -0.92
C ASP A 140 9.97 6.32 -2.18
N GLU A 141 9.25 5.81 -3.18
CA GLU A 141 8.95 6.55 -4.41
C GLU A 141 7.89 7.65 -4.24
N PHE A 142 7.09 7.58 -3.16
CA PHE A 142 6.06 8.57 -2.82
C PHE A 142 6.53 9.57 -1.75
N ARG A 143 7.79 9.49 -1.31
CA ARG A 143 8.36 10.34 -0.27
C ARG A 143 8.49 11.78 -0.75
N PRO A 144 8.20 12.81 0.07
CA PRO A 144 8.41 14.20 -0.33
C PRO A 144 9.88 14.42 -0.67
N GLY A 145 10.13 14.94 -1.87
CA GLY A 145 11.49 15.11 -2.39
C GLY A 145 12.13 13.86 -3.00
N ALA A 146 11.39 12.74 -3.11
CA ALA A 146 11.78 11.66 -3.99
C ALA A 146 11.94 12.21 -5.42
N PRO A 147 12.98 11.79 -6.16
CA PRO A 147 13.15 12.22 -7.54
C PRO A 147 11.89 11.84 -8.32
N GLU A 148 11.31 12.81 -9.03
CA GLU A 148 10.17 12.58 -9.91
C GLU A 148 10.57 11.47 -10.90
N MET A 149 9.86 10.35 -10.84
CA MET A 149 10.16 9.22 -11.71
C MET A 149 9.77 9.62 -13.13
N ASP A 150 10.78 9.77 -13.97
CA ASP A 150 10.58 10.05 -15.38
C ASP A 150 9.69 8.93 -15.97
N ILE A 151 8.67 9.28 -16.75
CA ILE A 151 7.77 8.32 -17.41
C ILE A 151 8.56 7.25 -18.18
N TRP A 152 9.73 7.61 -18.70
CA TRP A 152 10.65 6.68 -19.34
C TRP A 152 11.31 5.71 -18.37
N ASP A 153 11.64 6.14 -17.14
CA ASP A 153 12.17 5.26 -16.10
C ASP A 153 11.08 4.30 -15.58
N ILE A 154 9.80 4.73 -15.56
CA ILE A 154 8.64 3.86 -15.30
C ILE A 154 8.53 2.79 -16.39
N GLY A 155 8.59 3.20 -17.66
CA GLY A 155 8.60 2.27 -18.79
C GLY A 155 9.74 1.24 -18.70
N ASP A 156 10.94 1.68 -18.32
CA ASP A 156 12.09 0.80 -18.12
C ASP A 156 11.90 -0.20 -16.97
N LYS A 157 11.32 0.22 -15.84
CA LYS A 157 10.97 -0.65 -14.71
C LYS A 157 9.92 -1.71 -15.08
N LEU A 158 8.93 -1.31 -15.89
CA LEU A 158 7.83 -2.18 -16.33
C LEU A 158 8.23 -3.12 -17.49
N GLY A 159 9.50 -3.10 -17.91
CA GLY A 159 10.03 -4.00 -18.94
C GLY A 159 9.58 -3.65 -20.36
N ASP A 160 9.58 -4.62 -21.26
CA ASP A 160 9.31 -4.38 -22.69
C ASP A 160 7.90 -3.80 -22.93
N LEU A 161 6.90 -4.30 -22.20
CA LEU A 161 5.53 -3.81 -22.28
C LEU A 161 5.39 -2.38 -21.77
N GLY A 162 6.07 -2.06 -20.66
CA GLY A 162 6.14 -0.72 -20.13
C GLY A 162 6.74 0.28 -21.12
N ARG A 163 7.86 -0.10 -21.74
CA ARG A 163 8.50 0.72 -22.78
C ARG A 163 7.58 0.92 -23.99
N GLU A 164 6.82 -0.10 -24.38
CA GLU A 164 5.86 0.00 -25.49
C GLU A 164 4.75 1.00 -25.18
N ILE A 165 4.09 0.86 -24.03
CA ILE A 165 3.02 1.78 -23.58
C ILE A 165 3.53 3.22 -23.51
N VAL A 166 4.68 3.44 -22.88
CA VAL A 166 5.25 4.79 -22.77
C VAL A 166 5.58 5.35 -24.15
N ARG A 167 6.00 4.52 -25.11
CA ARG A 167 6.28 4.95 -26.47
C ARG A 167 5.02 5.31 -27.25
N GLU A 168 3.95 4.52 -27.10
CA GLU A 168 2.66 4.79 -27.75
C GLU A 168 2.06 6.12 -27.28
N ASP A 169 2.09 6.37 -25.98
CA ASP A 169 1.44 7.53 -25.38
C ASP A 169 2.32 8.80 -25.41
N TYR A 170 3.65 8.65 -25.31
CA TYR A 170 4.58 9.79 -25.13
C TYR A 170 5.63 9.94 -26.24
N GLY A 171 5.61 9.09 -27.28
CA GLY A 171 6.51 9.18 -28.44
C GLY A 171 7.86 8.51 -28.22
N GLU A 172 8.97 9.13 -28.64
CA GLU A 172 10.31 8.63 -28.29
C GLU A 172 10.95 9.47 -27.18
N ARG A 173 11.78 8.83 -26.34
CA ARG A 173 12.49 9.50 -25.25
C ARG A 173 13.23 10.72 -25.79
N PRO A 174 12.91 11.96 -25.34
CA PRO A 174 13.35 13.16 -26.03
C PRO A 174 14.88 13.28 -26.17
N TYR A 175 15.65 12.78 -25.21
CA TYR A 175 17.12 12.69 -25.27
C TYR A 175 17.59 11.63 -24.24
N PRO A 176 18.76 10.98 -24.41
CA PRO A 176 19.35 10.20 -23.33
C PRO A 176 19.73 11.13 -22.17
N LYS A 177 19.42 10.73 -20.92
CA LYS A 177 19.96 11.40 -19.73
C LYS A 177 21.48 11.43 -19.86
N LYS A 178 22.07 12.63 -19.91
CA LYS A 178 23.52 12.76 -19.78
C LYS A 178 23.89 12.30 -18.37
N GLU A 179 24.76 11.30 -18.31
CA GLU A 179 25.41 10.80 -17.08
C GLU A 179 26.12 11.94 -16.31
#